data_AF-A0A3N5JWS9-F1
#
_entry.id   AF-A0A3N5JWS9-F1
#
_cell.length_a   1.000
_cell.length_b   1.000
_cell.length_c   1.000
_cell.angle_alpha   90.00
_cell.angle_beta   90.00
_cell.angle_gamma   90.00
#
_symmetry.space_group_name_H-M   'P 1'
#
loop_
_entity.id
_entity.type
_entity.pdbx_description
1 polymer ?
#
loop_
_entity_poly.entity_id
_entity_poly.type
_entity_poly.pdbx_seq_one_letter_code
_entity_poly.pdbx_strand_id
1 'polypeptide(L)' 'MADKITQNADGSLNVSDEPIIPFIEGDGTGVDIWPASQLVLDAAAA' A
#
# COMPACT_ATOMS: atom_id res chain seq x y z
N MET A 1 -10.07 -11.38 -2.14
CA MET A 1 -9.51 -11.48 -0.77
C MET A 1 -8.12 -10.91 -0.87
N ALA A 2 -7.73 -10.04 0.06
CA ALA A 2 -6.44 -9.37 -0.02
C ALA A 2 -5.28 -10.37 0.16
N ASP A 3 -4.24 -10.25 -0.67
CA ASP A 3 -3.12 -11.18 -0.74
C ASP A 3 -1.75 -10.49 -0.60
N LYS A 4 -0.75 -11.25 -0.16
CA LYS A 4 0.62 -10.75 0.01
C LYS A 4 1.36 -10.67 -1.34
N ILE A 5 2.08 -9.57 -1.55
CA ILE A 5 3.04 -9.44 -2.66
C ILE A 5 4.19 -10.43 -2.48
N THR A 6 4.55 -11.16 -3.54
CA THR A 6 5.68 -12.09 -3.56
C THR A 6 6.73 -11.67 -4.59
N GLN A 7 7.96 -12.16 -4.44
CA GLN A 7 9.07 -11.85 -5.34
C GLN A 7 9.58 -13.12 -6.02
N ASN A 8 9.79 -13.05 -7.34
CA ASN A 8 10.40 -14.10 -8.14
C ASN A 8 11.93 -14.09 -7.99
N ALA A 9 12.60 -15.16 -8.43
CA ALA A 9 14.06 -15.28 -8.34
C ALA A 9 14.82 -14.23 -9.17
N ASP A 10 14.20 -13.65 -10.20
CA ASP A 10 14.75 -12.58 -11.04
C ASP A 10 14.52 -11.18 -10.46
N GLY A 11 13.88 -11.07 -9.29
CA GLY A 11 13.57 -9.81 -8.61
C GLY A 11 12.25 -9.17 -9.00
N SER A 12 11.54 -9.70 -10.01
CA SER A 12 10.21 -9.22 -10.38
C SER A 12 9.18 -9.50 -9.27
N LEU A 13 8.17 -8.65 -9.14
CA LEU A 13 7.12 -8.76 -8.13
C LEU A 13 5.85 -9.36 -8.75
N ASN A 14 5.25 -10.32 -8.04
CA ASN A 14 3.89 -10.75 -8.32
C ASN A 14 2.95 -9.97 -7.39
N VAL A 15 2.12 -9.12 -7.99
CA VAL A 15 1.17 -8.24 -7.30
C VAL A 15 -0.23 -8.59 -7.80
N SER A 16 -1.17 -8.89 -6.89
CA SER A 16 -2.58 -9.15 -7.22
C SER A 16 -3.37 -7.84 -7.37
N ASP A 17 -4.62 -7.93 -7.83
CA ASP A 17 -5.53 -6.78 -7.92
C ASP A 17 -5.92 -6.22 -6.53
N GLU A 18 -5.86 -7.05 -5.49
CA GLU A 18 -6.11 -6.67 -4.08
C GLU A 18 -4.86 -6.96 -3.22
N PRO A 19 -3.77 -6.18 -3.34
CA PRO A 19 -2.55 -6.45 -2.58
C PRO A 19 -2.62 -5.87 -1.16
N ILE A 20 -2.01 -6.58 -0.20
CA ILE A 20 -1.80 -6.06 1.16
C ILE A 20 -0.57 -5.14 1.17
N ILE A 21 -0.78 -3.86 1.47
CA ILE A 21 0.29 -2.85 1.64
C ILE A 21 0.37 -2.41 3.10
N PRO A 22 1.39 -2.86 3.86
CA PRO A 22 1.63 -2.37 5.21
C PRO A 22 2.04 -0.90 5.19
N PHE A 23 1.60 -0.14 6.17
CA PHE A 23 2.02 1.24 6.38
C PHE A 23 2.36 1.48 7.85
N ILE A 24 3.11 2.55 8.09
CA ILE A 24 3.33 3.13 9.41
C ILE A 24 2.87 4.58 9.30
N GLU A 25 1.93 4.97 10.15
CA GLU A 25 1.37 6.33 10.14
C GLU A 25 2.45 7.41 10.37
N GLY A 26 3.43 7.08 11.21
CA GLY A 26 4.51 7.99 11.60
C GLY A 26 4.12 8.91 12.76
N ASP A 27 5.10 9.59 13.32
CA ASP A 27 4.90 10.51 14.44
C ASP A 27 4.52 11.93 13.96
N GLY A 28 4.05 12.77 14.87
CA GLY A 28 3.76 14.18 14.58
C GLY A 28 2.68 14.35 13.51
N THR A 29 3.02 15.02 12.40
CA THR A 29 2.09 15.27 11.29
C THR A 29 1.75 14.01 10.48
N GLY A 30 2.40 12.87 10.74
CA GLY A 30 2.07 11.60 10.11
C GLY A 30 0.60 11.21 10.32
N VAL A 31 0.08 11.48 11.52
CA VAL A 31 -1.32 11.24 11.91
C VAL A 31 -2.31 12.06 11.09
N ASP A 32 -1.90 13.25 10.62
CA ASP A 32 -2.73 14.11 9.79
C ASP A 32 -2.60 13.78 8.29
N ILE A 33 -1.37 13.47 7.84
CA ILE A 33 -1.03 13.30 6.42
C ILE A 33 -1.43 11.92 5.91
N TRP A 34 -1.23 10.85 6.70
CA TRP A 34 -1.44 9.49 6.23
C TRP A 34 -2.91 9.20 5.85
N PRO A 35 -3.92 9.54 6.68
CA PRO A 35 -5.32 9.32 6.31
C PRO A 35 -5.72 10.04 5.01
N ALA A 36 -5.21 11.26 4.79
CA ALA A 36 -5.44 12.00 3.55
C ALA A 36 -4.74 11.33 2.35
N SER A 37 -3.51 10.85 2.55
CA SER A 37 -2.74 10.17 1.50
C SER A 37 -3.39 8.86 1.08
N GLN A 38 -3.89 8.07 2.04
CA GLN A 38 -4.61 6.84 1.76
C GLN A 38 -5.83 7.09 0.85
N LEU A 39 -6.65 8.11 1.14
CA LEU A 39 -7.81 8.44 0.31
C LEU A 39 -7.43 8.78 -1.15
N VAL A 40 -6.31 9.48 -1.34
CA VAL A 40 -5.81 9.83 -2.69
C VAL A 40 -5.34 8.58 -3.44
N LEU A 41 -4.61 7.69 -2.76
CA LEU A 41 -4.12 6.45 -3.36
C LEU A 41 -5.28 5.50 -3.70
N ASP A 42 -6.25 5.33 -2.79
CA ASP A 42 -7.43 4.51 -2.99
C ASP A 42 -8.26 5.02 -4.19
N ALA A 43 -8.45 6.35 -4.29
CA ALA A 43 -9.18 6.94 -5.41
C ALA A 43 -8.44 6.84 -6.75
N ALA A 44 -7.11 6.87 -6.74
CA ALA A 44 -6.31 6.74 -7.95
C ALA A 44 -6.22 5.30 -8.47
N ALA A 45 -6.36 4.31 -7.57
CA ALA A 45 -6.37 2.89 -7.90
C ALA A 45 -7.76 2.34 -8.29
N ALA A 46 -8.83 3.09 -8.02
CA ALA A 46 -10.23 2.72 -8.29
C ALA A 46 -10.62 2.75 -9.77
#